data_AF-A0A1I7UXP7-F1
#
_entry.id   AF-A0A1I7UXP7-F1
#
_cell.length_a   1.000
_cell.length_b   1.000
_cell.length_c   1.000
_cell.angle_alpha   90.00
_cell.angle_beta   90.00
_cell.angle_gamma   90.00
#
_symmetry.space_group_name_H-M   'P 1'
#
loop_
_entity.id
_entity.type
_entity.pdbx_description
1 polymer ?
#
loop_
_entity_poly.entity_id
_entity_poly.type
_entity_poly.pdbx_seq_one_letter_code
_entity_poly.pdbx_strand_id
1 'polypeptide(L)'
;MMFENRHKHLVPPNDVFYKIRDRHRILLAILNFCCGCSGCLPLLMEPSLPQEETKLQYLEEIPCPTEIYFDSCSFALPNTTNKWTFISSILNFIGAFQLIFFIVHSSIYLRKTQLIRTFSIRTKRIQKAFFQSALAQVASPISVLLVPLFLLAYVKITRQYLQGKSFFE
;
A
#
# COMPACT_ATOMS: atom_id res chain seq x y z
N MET A 1 0.65 -8.66 9.95
CA MET A 1 1.25 -9.12 11.23
C MET A 1 1.72 -8.00 12.14
N MET A 2 2.45 -6.99 11.67
CA MET A 2 3.00 -5.95 12.57
C MET A 2 1.94 -5.12 13.30
N PHE A 3 0.87 -4.71 12.61
CA PHE A 3 -0.19 -3.92 13.22
C PHE A 3 -1.04 -4.67 14.23
N GLU A 4 -1.39 -5.92 13.97
CA GLU A 4 -2.21 -6.74 14.88
C GLU A 4 -1.47 -6.98 16.20
N ASN A 5 -0.18 -7.31 16.13
CA ASN A 5 0.64 -7.58 17.31
C ASN A 5 0.84 -6.31 18.16
N ARG A 6 0.84 -5.14 17.50
CA ARG A 6 0.90 -3.83 18.14
C ARG A 6 -0.45 -3.41 18.71
N HIS A 7 -1.52 -3.57 17.95
CA HIS A 7 -2.89 -3.30 18.38
C HIS A 7 -3.23 -4.10 19.65
N LYS A 8 -2.72 -5.34 19.79
CA LYS A 8 -2.90 -6.19 20.98
C LYS A 8 -2.23 -5.64 22.25
N HIS A 9 -1.15 -4.88 22.11
CA HIS A 9 -0.50 -4.22 23.26
C HIS A 9 -1.17 -2.89 23.65
N LEU A 10 -1.94 -2.30 22.73
CA LEU A 10 -2.68 -1.05 22.92
C LEU A 10 -4.09 -1.27 23.46
N VAL A 11 -4.75 -2.34 23.02
CA VAL A 11 -6.15 -2.64 23.35
C VAL A 11 -6.19 -3.74 24.43
N PRO A 12 -6.91 -3.53 25.54
CA PRO A 12 -7.00 -4.52 26.60
C PRO A 12 -7.61 -5.84 26.09
N PRO A 13 -7.15 -7.01 26.60
CA PRO A 13 -7.57 -8.33 26.12
C PRO A 13 -9.06 -8.65 26.34
N ASN A 14 -9.76 -7.83 27.13
CA ASN A 14 -11.20 -7.94 27.36
C ASN A 14 -12.07 -7.33 26.26
N ASP A 15 -11.48 -6.72 25.23
CA ASP A 15 -12.24 -6.20 24.10
C ASP A 15 -12.85 -7.33 23.26
N VAL A 16 -14.08 -7.13 22.79
CA VAL A 16 -14.88 -8.13 22.04
C VAL A 16 -14.11 -8.63 20.82
N PHE A 17 -13.35 -7.74 20.18
CA PHE A 17 -12.52 -8.05 19.01
C PHE A 17 -11.42 -9.09 19.30
N TYR A 18 -10.83 -9.08 20.51
CA TYR A 18 -9.78 -10.02 20.91
C TYR A 18 -10.28 -11.24 21.66
N LYS A 19 -11.53 -11.21 22.13
CA LYS A 19 -12.23 -12.37 22.67
C LYS A 19 -12.58 -13.40 21.59
N ILE A 20 -12.55 -13.00 20.32
CA ILE A 20 -12.78 -13.87 19.16
C ILE A 20 -11.53 -14.76 18.92
N ARG A 21 -11.75 -16.06 19.15
CA ARG A 21 -10.89 -17.25 19.02
C ARG A 21 -9.80 -17.22 17.93
N ASP A 22 -8.73 -18.01 18.10
CA ASP A 22 -7.51 -18.06 17.27
C ASP A 22 -7.71 -18.13 15.74
N ARG A 23 -8.86 -18.64 15.26
CA ARG A 23 -9.19 -18.71 13.83
C ARG A 23 -9.26 -17.34 13.14
N HIS A 24 -9.73 -16.30 13.84
CA HIS A 24 -9.78 -14.96 13.27
C HIS A 24 -8.37 -14.43 12.95
N ARG A 25 -7.37 -14.78 13.79
CA ARG A 25 -5.97 -14.38 13.56
C ARG A 25 -5.38 -15.02 12.33
N ILE A 26 -5.63 -16.32 12.14
CA ILE A 26 -5.17 -17.05 10.95
C ILE A 26 -5.80 -16.44 9.70
N LEU A 27 -7.11 -16.16 9.73
CA LEU A 27 -7.81 -15.54 8.61
C LEU A 27 -7.26 -14.14 8.31
N LEU A 28 -7.02 -13.32 9.34
CA LEU A 28 -6.43 -12.00 9.20
C LEU A 28 -5.00 -12.08 8.62
N ALA A 29 -4.21 -13.07 9.03
CA ALA A 29 -2.86 -13.28 8.56
C ALA A 29 -2.84 -13.68 7.07
N ILE A 30 -3.69 -14.64 6.69
CA ILE A 30 -3.85 -15.07 5.29
C ILE A 30 -4.31 -13.88 4.44
N LEU A 31 -5.31 -13.12 4.89
CA LEU A 31 -5.84 -11.99 4.14
C LEU A 31 -4.78 -10.89 3.95
N ASN A 32 -4.00 -10.57 5.00
CA ASN A 32 -2.89 -9.61 4.88
C ASN A 32 -1.80 -10.11 3.93
N PHE A 33 -1.48 -11.40 3.94
CA PHE A 33 -0.52 -11.99 3.01
C PHE A 33 -1.02 -11.89 1.56
N CYS A 34 -2.28 -12.27 1.31
CA CYS A 34 -2.92 -12.12 0.01
C CYS A 34 -2.94 -10.66 -0.47
N CYS A 35 -3.26 -9.71 0.42
CA CYS A 35 -3.21 -8.28 0.09
C CYS A 35 -1.79 -7.81 -0.25
N GLY A 36 -0.78 -8.25 0.52
CA GLY A 36 0.63 -7.93 0.25
C GLY A 36 1.13 -8.49 -1.08
N CYS A 37 0.77 -9.73 -1.40
CA CYS A 37 1.14 -10.37 -2.67
C CYS A 37 0.30 -9.87 -3.86
N SER A 38 -0.83 -9.21 -3.61
CA SER A 38 -1.77 -8.80 -4.68
C SER A 38 -1.16 -7.84 -5.70
N GLY A 39 -0.20 -7.01 -5.30
CA GLY A 39 0.51 -6.10 -6.21
C GLY A 39 1.34 -6.84 -7.27
N CYS A 40 1.79 -8.06 -6.98
CA CYS A 40 2.54 -8.88 -7.92
C CYS A 40 1.62 -9.77 -8.79
N LEU A 41 0.35 -9.93 -8.44
CA LEU A 41 -0.56 -10.83 -9.16
C LEU A 41 -0.73 -10.45 -10.64
N PRO A 42 -0.94 -9.18 -11.02
CA PRO A 42 -1.01 -8.82 -12.45
C PRO A 42 0.30 -9.12 -13.16
N LEU A 43 1.45 -8.89 -12.54
CA LEU A 43 2.76 -9.12 -13.16
C LEU A 43 3.09 -10.60 -13.37
N LEU A 44 2.65 -11.47 -12.45
CA LEU A 44 2.96 -12.91 -12.48
C LEU A 44 1.94 -13.74 -13.26
N MET A 45 0.68 -13.32 -13.29
CA MET A 45 -0.43 -14.10 -13.83
C MET A 45 -0.96 -13.58 -15.16
N GLU A 46 -0.50 -12.41 -15.63
CA GLU A 46 -0.74 -12.03 -17.01
C GLU A 46 -0.07 -13.10 -17.88
N PRO A 47 -0.82 -13.81 -18.76
CA PRO A 47 -0.19 -14.58 -19.81
C PRO A 47 0.72 -13.61 -20.56
N SER A 48 1.88 -14.07 -20.99
CA SER A 48 2.82 -13.32 -21.82
C SER A 48 2.15 -12.80 -23.09
N LEU A 49 1.33 -11.75 -22.99
CA LEU A 49 1.19 -10.76 -24.03
C LEU A 49 2.63 -10.38 -24.36
N PRO A 50 3.04 -10.39 -25.64
CA PRO A 50 4.39 -10.02 -26.02
C PRO A 50 4.64 -8.64 -25.41
N GLN A 51 5.47 -8.61 -24.37
CA GLN A 51 5.77 -7.40 -23.60
C GLN A 51 6.30 -6.29 -24.53
N GLU A 52 6.87 -6.71 -25.66
CA GLU A 52 7.24 -5.90 -26.80
C GLU A 52 6.07 -5.08 -27.36
N GLU A 53 4.89 -5.65 -27.57
CA GLU A 53 3.72 -4.91 -28.09
C GLU A 53 3.24 -3.84 -27.11
N THR A 54 3.20 -4.16 -25.82
CA THR A 54 2.83 -3.18 -24.79
C THR A 54 3.89 -2.09 -24.66
N LYS A 55 5.18 -2.47 -24.73
CA LYS A 55 6.29 -1.50 -24.76
C LYS A 55 6.23 -0.62 -26.02
N LEU A 56 5.80 -1.15 -27.17
CA LEU A 56 5.65 -0.36 -28.40
C LEU A 56 4.53 0.68 -28.26
N GLN A 57 3.40 0.32 -27.64
CA GLN A 57 2.33 1.31 -27.35
C GLN A 57 2.80 2.44 -26.44
N TYR A 58 3.61 2.13 -25.42
CA TYR A 58 4.17 3.16 -24.53
C TYR A 58 5.23 4.04 -25.22
N LEU A 59 5.92 3.55 -26.25
CA LEU A 59 6.86 4.34 -27.05
C LEU A 59 6.16 5.48 -27.82
N GLU A 60 4.89 5.29 -28.21
CA GLU A 60 4.12 6.34 -28.87
C GLU A 60 3.83 7.52 -27.93
N GLU A 61 3.71 7.26 -26.62
CA GLU A 61 3.51 8.31 -25.61
C GLU A 61 4.83 8.90 -25.11
N ILE A 62 5.93 8.12 -25.11
CA ILE A 62 7.26 8.50 -24.62
C ILE A 62 8.28 8.43 -25.78
N PRO A 63 8.46 9.52 -26.56
CA PRO A 63 9.22 9.49 -27.81
C PRO A 63 10.74 9.28 -27.65
N CYS A 64 11.30 9.39 -26.44
CA CYS A 64 12.72 9.19 -26.16
C CYS A 64 12.90 8.43 -24.83
N PRO A 65 12.72 7.11 -24.82
CA PRO A 65 12.91 6.31 -23.61
C PRO A 65 14.41 6.14 -23.29
N THR A 66 14.75 6.12 -22.00
CA THR A 66 16.11 5.82 -21.51
C THR A 66 16.50 4.37 -21.85
N GLU A 67 17.80 4.07 -21.96
CA GLU A 67 18.33 2.72 -22.25
C GLU A 67 17.74 1.60 -21.38
N ILE A 68 17.42 1.91 -20.11
CA ILE A 68 16.79 1.00 -19.13
C ILE A 68 15.43 0.46 -19.64
N TYR A 69 14.76 1.20 -20.52
CA TYR A 69 13.50 0.79 -21.12
C TYR A 69 13.65 -0.46 -21.99
N PHE A 70 14.76 -0.58 -22.71
CA PHE A 70 15.03 -1.71 -23.61
C PHE A 70 15.62 -2.93 -22.91
N ASP A 71 15.87 -2.84 -21.59
CA ASP A 71 16.36 -3.96 -20.82
C ASP A 71 15.32 -5.11 -20.78
N SER A 72 15.82 -6.33 -20.88
CA SER A 72 15.06 -7.57 -20.70
C SER A 72 14.39 -7.67 -19.33
N CYS A 73 14.94 -6.99 -18.32
CA CYS A 73 14.37 -6.90 -16.98
C CYS A 73 13.33 -5.78 -16.81
N SER A 74 13.07 -4.97 -17.84
CA SER A 74 12.06 -3.91 -17.77
C SER A 74 10.67 -4.48 -18.06
N PHE A 75 9.66 -4.08 -17.29
CA PHE A 75 8.28 -4.55 -17.47
C PHE A 75 7.35 -3.38 -17.77
N ALA A 76 6.59 -3.47 -18.87
CA ALA A 76 5.48 -2.57 -19.14
C ALA A 76 4.22 -3.17 -18.53
N LEU A 77 3.56 -2.43 -17.65
CA LEU A 77 2.28 -2.84 -17.09
C LEU A 77 1.19 -2.43 -18.08
N PRO A 78 0.48 -3.36 -18.74
CA PRO A 78 -0.54 -2.99 -19.71
C PRO A 78 -1.69 -2.24 -19.04
N ASN A 79 -2.22 -1.22 -19.73
CA ASN A 79 -3.35 -0.42 -19.25
C ASN A 79 -4.71 -1.16 -19.40
N THR A 80 -4.68 -2.47 -19.64
CA THR A 80 -5.87 -3.29 -19.86
C THR A 80 -6.45 -3.78 -18.54
N THR A 81 -7.74 -3.53 -18.31
CA THR A 81 -8.48 -4.03 -17.15
C THR A 81 -8.72 -5.54 -17.29
N ASN A 82 -7.74 -6.34 -16.90
CA ASN A 82 -7.83 -7.79 -16.83
C ASN A 82 -8.44 -8.26 -15.50
N LYS A 83 -8.89 -9.52 -15.47
CA LYS A 83 -9.47 -10.12 -14.24
C LYS A 83 -8.48 -10.05 -13.07
N TRP A 84 -7.18 -10.18 -13.32
CA TRP A 84 -6.13 -10.10 -12.31
C TRP A 84 -5.89 -8.69 -11.77
N THR A 85 -5.92 -7.65 -12.62
CA THR A 85 -5.83 -6.26 -12.16
C THR A 85 -7.08 -5.86 -11.36
N PHE A 86 -8.25 -6.39 -11.72
CA PHE A 86 -9.47 -6.22 -10.94
C PHE A 86 -9.39 -6.89 -9.55
N ILE A 87 -8.97 -8.16 -9.48
CA ILE A 87 -8.79 -8.87 -8.21
C ILE A 87 -7.74 -8.18 -7.33
N SER A 88 -6.61 -7.77 -7.92
CA SER A 88 -5.57 -7.02 -7.23
C SER A 88 -6.10 -5.71 -6.65
N SER A 89 -6.93 -4.98 -7.42
CA SER A 89 -7.57 -3.75 -6.96
C SER A 89 -8.51 -3.98 -5.77
N ILE A 90 -9.33 -5.04 -5.80
CA ILE A 90 -10.21 -5.41 -4.68
C ILE A 90 -9.39 -5.73 -3.43
N LEU A 91 -8.34 -6.55 -3.55
CA LEU A 91 -7.49 -6.91 -2.41
C LEU A 91 -6.79 -5.69 -1.81
N ASN A 92 -6.27 -4.79 -2.64
CA ASN A 92 -5.70 -3.52 -2.18
C ASN A 92 -6.74 -2.65 -1.46
N PHE A 93 -7.97 -2.57 -1.97
CA PHE A 93 -9.05 -1.81 -1.33
C PHE A 93 -9.41 -2.38 0.04
N ILE A 94 -9.52 -3.71 0.15
CA ILE A 94 -9.75 -4.40 1.43
C ILE A 94 -8.60 -4.10 2.40
N GLY A 95 -7.35 -4.18 1.94
CA GLY A 95 -6.17 -3.85 2.75
C GLY A 95 -6.17 -2.40 3.25
N ALA A 96 -6.54 -1.44 2.40
CA ALA A 96 -6.68 -0.03 2.77
C ALA A 96 -7.78 0.18 3.82
N PHE A 97 -8.95 -0.43 3.62
CA PHE A 97 -10.05 -0.38 4.59
C PHE A 97 -9.63 -0.96 5.95
N GLN A 98 -8.95 -2.10 5.94
CA GLN A 98 -8.44 -2.75 7.15
C GLN A 98 -7.44 -1.86 7.89
N LEU A 99 -6.55 -1.18 7.17
CA LEU A 99 -5.58 -0.24 7.73
C LEU A 99 -6.26 0.96 8.39
N ILE A 100 -7.24 1.57 7.71
CA ILE A 100 -8.04 2.67 8.26
C ILE A 100 -8.77 2.22 9.51
N PHE A 101 -9.43 1.06 9.46
CA PHE A 101 -10.14 0.49 10.61
C PHE A 101 -9.21 0.36 11.82
N PHE A 102 -8.01 -0.24 11.66
CA PHE A 102 -7.06 -0.39 12.75
C PHE A 102 -6.58 0.94 13.32
N ILE A 103 -6.33 1.95 12.46
CA ILE A 103 -5.89 3.28 12.91
C ILE A 103 -7.00 3.97 13.70
N VAL A 104 -8.23 3.98 13.18
CA VAL A 104 -9.39 4.61 13.83
C VAL A 104 -9.68 3.92 15.15
N HIS A 105 -9.75 2.59 15.15
CA HIS A 105 -10.03 1.79 16.34
C HIS A 105 -8.95 2.01 17.42
N SER A 106 -7.67 1.94 17.06
CA SER A 106 -6.55 2.24 17.98
C SER A 106 -6.62 3.66 18.54
N SER A 107 -7.00 4.64 17.71
CA SER A 107 -7.08 6.04 18.12
C SER A 107 -8.20 6.27 19.14
N ILE A 108 -9.36 5.65 18.93
CA ILE A 108 -10.49 5.69 19.86
C ILE A 108 -10.09 5.04 21.20
N TYR A 109 -9.45 3.87 21.14
CA TYR A 109 -8.99 3.18 22.35
C TYR A 109 -7.91 3.96 23.11
N LEU A 110 -6.95 4.54 22.39
CA LEU A 110 -5.92 5.36 23.00
C LEU A 110 -6.55 6.55 23.73
N ARG A 111 -7.53 7.23 23.13
CA ARG A 111 -8.28 8.32 23.78
C ARG A 111 -8.99 7.85 25.05
N LYS A 112 -9.68 6.70 25.01
CA LYS A 112 -10.33 6.12 26.21
C LYS A 112 -9.32 5.84 27.33
N THR A 113 -8.16 5.25 27.01
CA THR A 113 -7.14 4.94 28.02
C THR A 113 -6.52 6.19 28.66
N GLN A 114 -6.41 7.30 27.92
CA GLN A 114 -5.95 8.57 28.50
C GLN A 114 -6.93 9.11 29.56
N LEU A 115 -8.24 8.88 29.40
CA LEU A 115 -9.29 9.34 30.32
C LEU A 115 -9.38 8.51 31.61
N ILE A 116 -9.00 7.23 31.57
CA ILE A 116 -9.05 6.34 32.74
C ILE A 116 -7.99 6.78 33.77
N ARG A 117 -8.41 7.08 35.00
CA ARG A 117 -7.52 7.52 36.10
C ARG A 117 -6.71 6.38 36.72
N THR A 118 -7.13 5.14 36.54
CA THR A 118 -6.50 3.93 37.10
C THR A 118 -5.11 3.64 36.52
N PHE A 119 -4.81 4.14 35.31
CA PHE A 119 -3.51 3.94 34.67
C PHE A 119 -2.51 5.03 35.07
N SER A 120 -1.27 4.61 35.38
CA SER A 120 -0.16 5.52 35.66
C SER A 120 0.15 6.42 34.45
N ILE A 121 0.67 7.61 34.74
CA ILE A 121 1.15 8.58 33.72
C ILE A 121 2.21 7.94 32.81
N ARG A 122 3.07 7.10 33.38
CA ARG A 122 4.12 6.37 32.64
C ARG A 122 3.53 5.43 31.60
N THR A 123 2.52 4.64 31.98
CA THR A 123 1.84 3.70 31.06
C THR A 123 1.17 4.43 29.90
N LYS A 124 0.50 5.56 30.18
CA LYS A 124 -0.14 6.40 29.16
C LYS A 124 0.85 6.96 28.15
N ARG A 125 2.04 7.38 28.59
CA ARG A 125 3.11 7.89 27.72
C ARG A 125 3.64 6.80 26.78
N ILE A 126 3.86 5.59 27.31
CA ILE A 126 4.35 4.45 26.52
C ILE A 126 3.35 4.07 25.42
N GLN A 127 2.05 3.97 25.74
CA GLN A 127 1.02 3.64 24.74
C GLN A 127 0.95 4.68 23.62
N LYS A 128 1.05 5.98 23.95
CA LYS A 128 1.08 7.05 22.94
C LYS A 128 2.31 6.95 22.02
N ALA A 129 3.49 6.78 22.58
CA ALA A 129 4.73 6.65 21.81
C ALA A 129 4.71 5.41 20.90
N PHE A 130 4.13 4.33 21.38
CA PHE A 130 3.98 3.10 20.62
C PHE A 130 3.01 3.25 19.44
N PHE A 131 1.87 3.92 19.64
CA PHE A 131 0.94 4.24 18.55
C PHE A 131 1.57 5.17 17.50
N GLN A 132 2.31 6.20 17.94
CA GLN A 132 3.07 7.08 17.04
C GLN A 132 4.10 6.30 16.21
N SER A 133 4.81 5.36 16.83
CA SER A 133 5.76 4.49 16.14
C SER A 133 5.08 3.57 15.13
N ALA A 134 3.86 3.09 15.44
CA ALA A 134 3.06 2.31 14.51
C ALA A 134 2.64 3.15 13.30
N LEU A 135 2.16 4.39 13.49
CA LEU A 135 1.83 5.28 12.39
C LEU A 135 3.05 5.61 11.52
N ALA A 136 4.20 5.90 12.13
CA ALA A 136 5.43 6.24 11.41
C ALA A 136 5.88 5.11 10.46
N GLN A 137 5.78 3.85 10.90
CA GLN A 137 6.19 2.71 10.09
C GLN A 137 5.30 2.42 8.88
N VAL A 138 4.15 3.09 8.82
CA VAL A 138 3.15 2.94 7.78
C VAL A 138 3.24 4.10 6.82
N ALA A 139 3.41 5.30 7.38
CA ALA A 139 3.73 6.48 6.62
C ALA A 139 5.04 6.31 5.83
N SER A 140 6.05 5.64 6.40
CA SER A 140 7.37 5.48 5.77
C SER A 140 7.35 4.79 4.39
N PRO A 141 6.75 3.59 4.20
CA PRO A 141 6.69 2.99 2.86
C PRO A 141 5.76 3.77 1.93
N ILE A 142 4.68 4.37 2.45
CA ILE A 142 3.76 5.18 1.64
C ILE A 142 4.46 6.42 1.09
N SER A 143 5.27 7.11 1.90
CA SER A 143 5.99 8.30 1.47
C SER A 143 7.03 7.99 0.39
N VAL A 144 7.73 6.86 0.51
CA VAL A 144 8.70 6.40 -0.50
C VAL A 144 8.03 6.13 -1.84
N LEU A 145 6.80 5.60 -1.85
CA LEU A 145 6.02 5.38 -3.08
C LEU A 145 5.38 6.66 -3.63
N LEU A 146 4.98 7.58 -2.76
CA LEU A 146 4.32 8.84 -3.16
C LEU A 146 5.25 9.73 -3.99
N VAL A 147 6.53 9.82 -3.63
CA VAL A 147 7.51 10.68 -4.31
C VAL A 147 7.64 10.38 -5.81
N PRO A 148 7.93 9.14 -6.25
CA PRO A 148 8.00 8.83 -7.67
C PRO A 148 6.65 8.99 -8.38
N LEU A 149 5.53 8.69 -7.73
CA LEU A 149 4.20 8.90 -8.31
C LEU A 149 3.90 10.39 -8.56
N PHE A 150 4.25 11.27 -7.62
CA PHE A 150 4.12 12.71 -7.81
C PHE A 150 5.01 13.23 -8.93
N LEU A 151 6.25 12.75 -9.02
CA LEU A 151 7.15 13.11 -10.12
C LEU A 151 6.59 12.65 -11.47
N LEU A 152 6.10 11.42 -11.57
CA LEU A 152 5.47 10.90 -12.79
C LEU A 152 4.23 11.73 -13.17
N ALA A 153 3.36 12.04 -12.21
CA ALA A 153 2.18 12.87 -12.45
C ALA A 153 2.57 14.29 -12.90
N TYR A 154 3.57 14.89 -12.26
CA TYR A 154 4.09 16.21 -12.59
C TYR A 154 4.67 16.25 -14.01
N VAL A 155 5.49 15.26 -14.39
CA VAL A 155 6.04 15.12 -15.75
C VAL A 155 4.93 14.92 -16.77
N LYS A 156 3.92 14.10 -16.47
CA LYS A 156 2.78 13.86 -17.38
C LYS A 156 1.96 15.14 -17.62
N ILE A 157 1.73 15.94 -16.58
CA ILE A 157 0.97 17.20 -16.67
C ILE A 157 1.77 18.26 -17.42
N THR A 158 3.05 18.45 -17.07
CA THR A 158 3.88 19.52 -17.63
C THR A 158 4.39 19.23 -19.03
N ARG A 159 4.49 17.94 -19.42
CA ARG A 159 5.12 17.46 -20.66
C ARG A 159 6.54 18.00 -20.93
N GLN A 160 7.15 18.74 -19.99
CA GLN A 160 8.39 19.48 -20.17
C GLN A 160 9.62 18.59 -20.37
N TYR A 161 9.54 17.33 -19.95
CA TYR A 161 10.63 16.35 -20.04
C TYR A 161 10.41 15.27 -21.10
N LEU A 162 9.29 15.31 -21.86
CA LEU A 162 9.07 14.45 -23.01
C LEU A 162 9.81 15.05 -24.21
N GLN A 163 11.13 14.84 -24.27
CA GLN A 163 11.93 15.23 -25.44
C GLN A 163 11.42 14.46 -26.67
N GLY A 164 10.86 15.18 -27.65
CA GLY A 164 10.38 14.62 -28.92
C GLY A 164 9.03 15.12 -29.42
N LYS A 165 8.22 15.81 -28.60
CA LYS A 165 6.91 16.34 -29.06
C LYS A 165 6.95 17.73 -29.70
N SER A 166 8.09 18.42 -29.63
CA SER A 166 8.28 19.78 -30.15
C SER A 166 8.98 19.83 -31.53
N PHE A 167 9.10 18.70 -32.23
CA PHE A 167 9.82 18.61 -33.51
C PHE A 167 8.91 18.28 -34.72
N PHE A 168 7.59 18.20 -34.52
CA PHE A 168 6.60 17.85 -35.56
C PHE A 168 5.42 18.84 -35.62
N GLU A 169 5.62 20.11 -35.28
CA GLU A 169 4.75 21.22 -35.71
C GLU A 169 5.42 22.01 -36.84
#